data_AF-A0A819YJ19-F1
#
_entry.id   AF-A0A819YJ19-F1
#
_cell.length_a   1.000
_cell.length_b   1.000
_cell.length_c   1.000
_cell.angle_alpha   90.00
_cell.angle_beta   90.00
_cell.angle_gamma   90.00
#
_symmetry.space_group_name_H-M   'P 1'
#
loop_
_entity.id
_entity.type
_entity.pdbx_description
1 polymer ?
#
loop_
_entity_poly.entity_id
_entity_poly.type
_entity_poly.pdbx_seq_one_letter_code
_entity_poly.pdbx_strand_id
1 'polypeptide(L)'
;MNIDLNNRDNLDHNSFRPDAAPASFAQCRIWHHNQTHVHTSQSFSTIQNMPSVYRLHSTHTLSVQHLRHIFQLIIEKHESLRTSLIFDKEKNVLMQQVIDMNDNSRQLFTFIESTYETDEQLNGILYDEKDNPQLFNLAQGLVFRCHLVYYKQISTNHLLSDKDLLIFNFHHALFDFPSMKIFLHDLNQAYTTGQLLYDD
;
A
#
# COMPACT_ATOMS: atom_id res chain seq x y z
N MET A 1 32.95 35.06 43.24
CA MET A 1 31.68 34.47 42.76
C MET A 1 31.91 34.14 41.30
N ASN A 2 31.77 32.87 40.96
CA ASN A 2 32.30 32.24 39.75
C ASN A 2 31.64 32.74 38.45
N ILE A 3 32.47 32.79 37.40
CA ILE A 3 32.05 32.73 36.00
C ILE A 3 31.98 31.23 35.66
N ASP A 4 30.93 30.79 34.97
CA ASP A 4 31.10 29.69 34.03
C ASP A 4 30.24 29.90 32.77
N LEU A 5 30.92 29.74 31.64
CA LEU A 5 30.45 29.82 30.25
C LEU A 5 30.64 28.41 29.70
N ASN A 6 29.57 27.66 29.45
CA ASN A 6 29.43 26.43 28.63
C ASN A 6 28.03 25.88 28.96
N ASN A 7 27.18 25.37 28.07
CA ASN A 7 27.38 24.56 26.87
C ASN A 7 26.00 24.59 26.15
N ARG A 8 25.85 25.14 24.94
CA ARG A 8 25.74 24.41 23.67
C ARG A 8 24.93 23.10 23.72
N ASP A 9 23.97 23.06 22.80
CA ASP A 9 23.47 21.89 22.07
C ASP A 9 22.71 20.82 22.89
N ASN A 10 21.39 20.99 22.98
CA ASN A 10 20.47 19.85 22.91
C ASN A 10 19.76 19.91 21.55
N LEU A 11 20.56 19.70 20.50
CA LEU A 11 20.05 18.99 19.33
C LEU A 11 19.83 17.56 19.84
N ASP A 12 18.57 17.14 19.92
CA ASP A 12 18.21 15.72 20.07
C ASP A 12 18.66 14.97 18.81
N HIS A 13 19.98 14.78 18.69
CA HIS A 13 20.56 13.75 17.87
C HIS A 13 20.22 12.41 18.51
N ASN A 14 19.77 11.49 17.67
CA ASN A 14 19.49 10.08 17.97
C ASN A 14 18.09 9.73 18.51
N SER A 15 17.04 10.10 17.77
CA SER A 15 15.97 9.12 17.53
C SER A 15 16.37 8.21 16.35
N PHE A 16 17.38 7.37 16.57
CA PHE A 16 17.50 6.16 15.74
C PHE A 16 16.25 5.33 16.05
N ARG A 17 15.22 5.49 15.21
CA ARG A 17 14.21 4.45 15.05
C ARG A 17 14.97 3.29 14.41
N PRO A 18 15.06 2.10 15.04
CA PRO A 18 15.85 0.98 14.54
C PRO A 18 15.52 0.61 13.08
N ASP A 19 14.33 0.99 12.61
CA ASP A 19 13.79 0.64 11.29
C ASP A 19 13.80 1.79 10.27
N ALA A 20 14.48 2.91 10.55
CA ALA A 20 14.64 4.02 9.61
C ALA A 20 16.01 3.95 8.91
N ALA A 21 16.01 3.76 7.60
CA ALA A 21 17.21 3.64 6.77
C ALA A 21 17.12 4.56 5.54
N PRO A 22 18.25 4.89 4.89
CA PRO A 22 18.20 5.50 3.57
C PRO A 22 17.41 4.61 2.60
N ALA A 23 16.57 5.24 1.77
CA ALA A 23 15.87 4.53 0.71
C ALA A 23 16.88 4.00 -0.33
N SER A 24 16.55 2.85 -0.94
CA SER A 24 17.33 2.28 -2.03
C SER A 24 17.36 3.21 -3.23
N PHE A 25 18.36 3.04 -4.10
CA PHE A 25 18.47 3.82 -5.33
C PHE A 25 17.20 3.73 -6.22
N ALA A 26 16.58 2.54 -6.29
CA ALA A 26 15.35 2.32 -7.04
C ALA A 26 14.17 3.11 -6.44
N GLN A 27 13.97 3.03 -5.12
CA GLN A 27 12.96 3.81 -4.40
C GLN A 27 13.17 5.32 -4.60
N CYS A 28 14.41 5.81 -4.48
CA CYS A 28 14.75 7.22 -4.71
C CYS A 28 14.38 7.66 -6.12
N ARG A 29 14.75 6.89 -7.16
CA ARG A 29 14.43 7.25 -8.55
C ARG A 29 12.93 7.35 -8.79
N ILE A 30 12.17 6.37 -8.30
CA ILE A 30 10.71 6.35 -8.44
C ILE A 30 10.08 7.52 -7.68
N TRP A 31 10.48 7.74 -6.43
CA TRP A 31 9.96 8.84 -5.61
C TRP A 31 10.26 10.20 -6.23
N HIS A 32 11.51 10.44 -6.67
CA HIS A 32 11.88 11.68 -7.33
C HIS A 32 11.07 11.91 -8.62
N HIS A 33 10.89 10.87 -9.43
CA HIS A 33 10.07 10.96 -10.64
C HIS A 33 8.63 11.40 -10.32
N ASN A 34 8.03 10.84 -9.26
CA ASN A 34 6.70 11.24 -8.82
C ASN A 34 6.66 12.71 -8.40
N GLN A 35 7.65 13.19 -7.62
CA GLN A 35 7.70 14.59 -7.15
C GLN A 35 7.89 15.61 -8.27
N THR A 36 8.73 15.30 -9.28
CA THR A 36 9.01 16.24 -10.38
C THR A 36 7.85 16.40 -11.35
N HIS A 37 6.95 15.41 -11.43
CA HIS A 37 5.87 15.39 -12.40
C HIS A 37 4.48 15.74 -11.83
N VAL A 38 4.37 15.97 -10.52
CA VAL A 38 3.12 16.49 -9.89
C VAL A 38 2.61 17.76 -10.59
N HIS A 39 3.52 18.56 -11.16
CA HIS A 39 3.21 19.85 -11.76
C HIS A 39 3.18 19.86 -13.31
N THR A 40 3.54 18.76 -13.98
CA THR A 40 3.74 18.78 -15.44
C THR A 40 2.73 17.92 -16.21
N SER A 41 2.20 16.84 -15.62
CA SER A 41 1.07 16.05 -16.16
C SER A 41 0.72 14.89 -15.24
N GLN A 42 -0.57 14.75 -14.91
CA GLN A 42 -1.10 13.68 -14.03
C GLN A 42 -0.74 12.26 -14.52
N SER A 43 -0.69 12.05 -15.84
CA SER A 43 -0.36 10.76 -16.46
C SER A 43 1.04 10.22 -16.14
N PHE A 44 2.00 11.06 -15.73
CA PHE A 44 3.35 10.60 -15.39
C PHE A 44 3.49 10.25 -13.91
N SER A 45 2.71 10.89 -13.02
CA SER A 45 2.68 10.55 -11.60
C SER A 45 2.03 9.19 -11.31
N THR A 46 1.19 8.70 -12.22
CA THR A 46 0.37 7.48 -12.04
C THR A 46 1.01 6.24 -12.64
N ILE A 47 2.13 6.38 -13.37
CA ILE A 47 2.87 5.26 -13.97
C ILE A 47 3.40 4.26 -12.94
N GLN A 48 3.42 4.64 -11.66
CA GLN A 48 3.83 3.81 -10.54
C GLN A 48 2.68 3.03 -9.90
N ASN A 49 1.42 3.27 -10.30
CA ASN A 49 0.29 2.45 -9.88
C ASN A 49 0.34 1.10 -10.62
N MET A 50 0.08 0.01 -9.90
CA MET A 50 0.10 -1.36 -10.44
C MET A 50 -1.26 -2.06 -10.21
N PRO A 51 -2.35 -1.61 -10.86
CA PRO A 51 -3.65 -2.24 -10.71
C PRO A 51 -3.67 -3.62 -11.37
N SER A 52 -4.23 -4.60 -10.66
CA SER A 52 -4.46 -5.97 -11.10
C SER A 52 -5.92 -6.35 -10.79
N VAL A 53 -6.66 -6.72 -11.82
CA VAL A 53 -8.10 -6.99 -11.73
C VAL A 53 -8.36 -8.49 -11.72
N TYR A 54 -9.13 -8.94 -10.74
CA TYR A 54 -9.50 -10.34 -10.56
C TYR A 54 -11.03 -10.48 -10.56
N ARG A 55 -11.50 -11.60 -11.11
CA ARG A 55 -12.89 -12.05 -11.00
C ARG A 55 -12.88 -13.42 -10.35
N LEU A 56 -13.89 -13.69 -9.52
CA LEU A 56 -14.07 -15.02 -8.95
C LEU A 56 -14.60 -15.98 -10.02
N HIS A 57 -14.17 -17.23 -9.92
CA HIS A 57 -14.82 -18.28 -10.68
C HIS A 57 -16.22 -18.54 -10.09
N SER A 58 -17.22 -18.84 -10.93
CA SER A 58 -18.63 -19.01 -10.53
C SER A 58 -18.90 -20.06 -9.45
N THR A 59 -17.96 -20.98 -9.24
CA THR A 59 -18.03 -22.03 -8.22
C THR A 59 -17.46 -21.61 -6.86
N HIS A 60 -16.91 -20.40 -6.73
CA HIS A 60 -16.27 -19.91 -5.52
C HIS A 60 -17.02 -18.71 -4.97
N THR A 61 -17.13 -18.66 -3.65
CA THR A 61 -17.58 -17.48 -2.91
C THR A 61 -16.43 -17.00 -2.03
N LEU A 62 -16.31 -15.68 -1.89
CA LEU A 62 -15.26 -15.07 -1.09
C LEU A 62 -15.90 -14.17 -0.02
N SER A 63 -15.68 -14.50 1.24
CA SER A 63 -15.96 -13.63 2.39
C SER A 63 -15.01 -12.43 2.41
N VAL A 64 -15.60 -11.25 2.33
CA VAL A 64 -14.91 -9.95 2.38
C VAL A 64 -14.30 -9.69 3.75
N GLN A 65 -14.97 -10.10 4.82
CA GLN A 65 -14.46 -9.95 6.17
C GLN A 65 -13.21 -10.80 6.39
N HIS A 66 -13.23 -12.05 5.91
CA HIS A 66 -12.08 -12.94 5.96
C HIS A 66 -10.91 -12.35 5.15
N LEU A 67 -11.19 -11.83 3.95
CA LEU A 67 -10.18 -11.20 3.11
C LEU A 67 -9.47 -10.01 3.80
N ARG A 68 -10.23 -9.14 4.46
CA ARG A 68 -9.66 -8.01 5.23
C ARG A 68 -8.72 -8.49 6.32
N HIS A 69 -9.09 -9.56 7.03
CA HIS A 69 -8.23 -10.16 8.04
C HIS A 69 -6.95 -10.74 7.43
N ILE A 70 -7.06 -11.46 6.31
CA ILE A 70 -5.90 -12.02 5.62
C ILE A 70 -4.93 -10.93 5.14
N PHE A 71 -5.43 -9.78 4.68
CA PHE A 71 -4.54 -8.66 4.33
C PHE A 71 -3.72 -8.15 5.51
N GLN A 72 -4.29 -8.14 6.73
CA GLN A 72 -3.51 -7.76 7.92
C GLN A 72 -2.34 -8.72 8.13
N LEU A 73 -2.59 -10.03 8.01
CA LEU A 73 -1.55 -11.05 8.13
C LEU A 73 -0.46 -10.88 7.05
N ILE A 74 -0.86 -10.64 5.80
CA ILE A 74 0.11 -10.46 4.69
C ILE A 74 0.96 -9.22 4.92
N ILE A 75 0.36 -8.11 5.35
CA ILE A 75 1.08 -6.86 5.60
C ILE A 75 2.02 -6.99 6.81
N GLU A 76 1.61 -7.76 7.82
CA GLU A 76 2.47 -8.11 8.95
C GLU A 76 3.72 -8.88 8.49
N LYS A 77 3.53 -9.89 7.64
CA LYS A 77 4.61 -10.71 7.06
C LYS A 77 5.53 -9.91 6.14
N HIS A 78 4.98 -9.01 5.31
CA HIS A 78 5.74 -8.29 4.27
C HIS A 78 5.98 -6.83 4.62
N GLU A 79 7.18 -6.53 5.14
CA GLU A 79 7.56 -5.17 5.58
C GLU A 79 7.42 -4.11 4.48
N SER A 80 7.63 -4.50 3.23
CA SER A 80 7.51 -3.61 2.06
C SER A 80 6.12 -2.99 1.94
N LEU A 81 5.06 -3.72 2.31
CA LEU A 81 3.68 -3.25 2.28
C LEU A 81 3.33 -2.27 3.41
N ARG A 82 4.17 -2.17 4.43
CA ARG A 82 4.04 -1.24 5.57
C ARG A 82 5.24 -0.30 5.69
N THR A 83 5.99 -0.11 4.61
CA THR A 83 7.12 0.82 4.58
C THR A 83 6.68 2.19 4.10
N SER A 84 7.05 3.22 4.85
CA SER A 84 6.87 4.62 4.47
C SER A 84 8.13 5.19 3.81
N LEU A 85 7.97 6.12 2.89
CA LEU A 85 9.05 6.89 2.26
C LEU A 85 8.90 8.38 2.59
N ILE A 86 9.86 8.93 3.32
CA ILE A 86 9.82 10.30 3.86
C ILE A 86 11.13 11.00 3.51
N PHE A 87 11.04 12.19 2.90
CA PHE A 87 12.21 12.99 2.58
C PHE A 87 12.68 13.78 3.81
N ASP A 88 13.89 13.47 4.30
CA ASP A 88 14.58 14.22 5.35
C ASP A 88 15.23 15.46 4.72
N LYS A 89 14.64 16.63 4.99
CA LYS A 89 15.11 17.92 4.42
C LYS A 89 16.45 18.35 4.99
N GLU A 90 16.78 17.97 6.22
CA GLU A 90 18.03 18.37 6.87
C GLU A 90 19.21 17.59 6.31
N LYS A 91 19.00 16.29 6.08
CA LYS A 91 20.01 15.39 5.50
C LYS A 91 19.97 15.32 3.97
N ASN A 92 18.98 15.97 3.35
CA ASN A 92 18.74 15.97 1.91
C ASN A 92 18.71 14.54 1.32
N VAL A 93 18.04 13.62 2.01
CA VAL A 93 17.99 12.20 1.66
C VAL A 93 16.57 11.65 1.83
N LEU A 94 16.17 10.75 0.92
CA LEU A 94 14.94 10.00 1.08
C LEU A 94 15.19 8.86 2.07
N MET A 95 14.38 8.82 3.12
CA MET A 95 14.41 7.77 4.13
C MET A 95 13.26 6.80 3.89
N GLN A 96 13.50 5.54 4.15
CA GLN A 96 12.47 4.52 4.31
C GLN A 96 12.32 4.17 5.78
N GLN A 97 11.10 3.98 6.24
CA GLN A 97 10.81 3.54 7.59
C GLN A 97 9.72 2.48 7.56
N VAL A 98 10.01 1.30 8.11
CA VAL A 98 9.01 0.27 8.34
C VAL A 98 8.08 0.71 9.48
N ILE A 99 6.78 0.65 9.26
CA ILE A 99 5.77 1.00 10.27
C ILE A 99 5.58 -0.20 11.22
N ASP A 100 5.64 0.08 12.52
CA ASP A 100 5.37 -0.91 13.57
C ASP A 100 3.89 -1.31 13.56
N MET A 101 3.63 -2.61 13.61
CA MET A 101 2.28 -3.18 13.67
C MET A 101 1.53 -2.82 14.96
N ASN A 102 2.26 -2.45 16.02
CA ASN A 102 1.65 -2.00 17.28
C ASN A 102 1.11 -0.55 17.20
N ASP A 103 1.42 0.19 16.13
CA ASP A 103 0.88 1.53 15.90
C ASP A 103 -0.55 1.45 15.34
N ASN A 104 -1.50 1.15 16.23
CA ASN A 104 -2.93 1.07 15.92
C ASN A 104 -3.55 2.41 15.45
N SER A 105 -2.80 3.52 15.50
CA SER A 105 -3.27 4.81 14.99
C SER A 105 -3.15 4.93 13.47
N ARG A 106 -2.42 4.01 12.83
CA ARG A 106 -2.15 4.04 11.39
C ARG A 106 -2.97 3.01 10.64
N GLN A 107 -3.54 3.46 9.54
CA GLN A 107 -4.04 2.58 8.50
C GLN A 107 -2.85 2.00 7.72
N LEU A 108 -2.84 0.69 7.48
CA LEU A 108 -1.75 -0.01 6.77
C LEU A 108 -2.05 -0.28 5.29
N PHE A 109 -3.33 -0.24 4.90
CA PHE A 109 -3.76 -0.39 3.51
C PHE A 109 -5.10 0.29 3.28
N THR A 110 -5.35 0.69 2.03
CA THR A 110 -6.63 1.27 1.63
C THR A 110 -7.60 0.17 1.21
N PHE A 111 -8.82 0.20 1.73
CA PHE A 111 -9.88 -0.72 1.30
C PHE A 111 -11.15 0.05 1.02
N ILE A 112 -11.64 -0.03 -0.21
CA ILE A 112 -12.86 0.65 -0.63
C ILE A 112 -13.82 -0.30 -1.37
N GLU A 113 -15.07 0.12 -1.43
CA GLU A 113 -16.15 -0.62 -2.06
C GLU A 113 -16.93 0.32 -2.97
N SER A 114 -17.27 -0.15 -4.17
CA SER A 114 -18.12 0.57 -5.12
C SER A 114 -19.05 -0.38 -5.84
N THR A 115 -19.97 0.17 -6.62
CA THR A 115 -20.89 -0.60 -7.45
C THR A 115 -20.81 -0.17 -8.89
N TYR A 116 -21.07 -1.09 -9.82
CA TYR A 116 -21.23 -0.79 -11.23
C TYR A 116 -22.47 -1.48 -11.82
N GLU A 117 -23.10 -0.84 -12.78
CA GLU A 117 -24.25 -1.36 -13.53
C GLU A 117 -23.97 -1.39 -15.05
N THR A 118 -23.14 -0.47 -15.53
CA THR A 118 -22.78 -0.32 -16.95
C THR A 118 -21.28 -0.49 -17.19
N ASP A 119 -20.92 -0.83 -18.42
CA ASP A 119 -19.51 -0.91 -18.83
C ASP A 119 -18.81 0.45 -18.75
N GLU A 120 -19.52 1.55 -18.95
CA GLU A 120 -18.97 2.90 -18.78
C GLU A 120 -18.54 3.18 -17.34
N GLN A 121 -19.39 2.83 -16.36
CA GLN A 121 -19.05 2.96 -14.94
C GLN A 121 -17.87 2.06 -14.57
N LEU A 122 -17.86 0.81 -15.06
CA LEU A 122 -16.75 -0.11 -14.82
C LEU A 122 -15.44 0.43 -15.41
N ASN A 123 -15.47 0.91 -16.66
CA ASN A 123 -14.31 1.50 -17.31
C ASN A 123 -13.82 2.76 -16.58
N GLY A 124 -14.72 3.58 -16.05
CA GLY A 124 -14.37 4.73 -15.22
C GLY A 124 -13.64 4.32 -13.94
N ILE A 125 -14.10 3.26 -13.26
CA ILE A 125 -13.43 2.72 -12.07
C ILE A 125 -12.04 2.18 -12.42
N LEU A 126 -11.91 1.41 -13.50
CA LEU A 126 -10.63 0.86 -13.95
C LEU A 126 -9.65 1.96 -14.36
N TYR A 127 -10.15 3.02 -14.99
CA TYR A 127 -9.36 4.19 -15.35
C TYR A 127 -8.89 4.93 -14.09
N ASP A 128 -9.76 5.16 -13.10
CA ASP A 128 -9.39 5.81 -11.84
C ASP A 128 -8.32 5.00 -11.09
N GLU A 129 -8.48 3.68 -10.96
CA GLU A 129 -7.46 2.81 -10.33
C GLU A 129 -6.10 2.88 -11.05
N LYS A 130 -6.09 3.16 -12.35
CA LYS A 130 -4.85 3.30 -13.10
C LYS A 130 -4.25 4.71 -12.97
N ASP A 131 -5.06 5.74 -13.19
CA ASP A 131 -4.61 7.09 -13.49
C ASP A 131 -4.96 8.13 -12.41
N ASN A 132 -5.38 7.70 -11.22
CA ASN A 132 -5.55 8.59 -10.07
C ASN A 132 -4.23 8.73 -9.28
N PRO A 133 -3.65 9.94 -9.18
CA PRO A 133 -2.39 10.15 -8.46
C PRO A 133 -2.56 10.19 -6.93
N GLN A 134 -3.79 10.17 -6.42
CA GLN A 134 -4.10 10.28 -5.00
C GLN A 134 -4.39 8.92 -4.33
N LEU A 135 -4.20 7.80 -5.04
CA LEU A 135 -4.52 6.47 -4.52
C LEU A 135 -3.59 6.04 -3.37
N PHE A 136 -2.37 6.56 -3.35
CA PHE A 136 -1.32 6.14 -2.43
C PHE A 136 -0.72 7.31 -1.67
N ASN A 137 -0.34 7.05 -0.42
CA ASN A 137 0.39 8.00 0.42
C ASN A 137 1.64 7.32 0.97
N LEU A 138 2.75 7.47 0.23
CA LEU A 138 4.03 6.84 0.57
C LEU A 138 4.58 7.33 1.91
N ALA A 139 4.32 8.59 2.28
CA ALA A 139 4.78 9.13 3.57
C ALA A 139 4.06 8.47 4.77
N GLN A 140 2.86 7.93 4.55
CA GLN A 140 2.11 7.19 5.56
C GLN A 140 2.26 5.67 5.43
N GLY A 141 3.02 5.18 4.44
CA GLY A 141 3.14 3.75 4.15
C GLY A 141 1.87 3.12 3.56
N LEU A 142 0.94 3.93 3.05
CA LEU A 142 -0.26 3.46 2.36
C LEU A 142 0.07 3.15 0.90
N VAL A 143 0.61 1.95 0.67
CA VAL A 143 1.17 1.51 -0.62
C VAL A 143 0.41 0.34 -1.24
N PHE A 144 -0.52 -0.25 -0.50
CA PHE A 144 -1.44 -1.28 -0.96
C PHE A 144 -2.88 -0.79 -0.85
N ARG A 145 -3.65 -1.07 -1.90
CA ARG A 145 -5.06 -0.76 -2.00
C ARG A 145 -5.82 -1.98 -2.54
N CYS A 146 -6.95 -2.26 -1.91
CA CYS A 146 -7.95 -3.22 -2.37
C CYS A 146 -9.26 -2.49 -2.68
N HIS A 147 -9.79 -2.66 -3.89
CA HIS A 147 -11.07 -2.10 -4.30
C HIS A 147 -12.02 -3.23 -4.71
N LEU A 148 -13.09 -3.40 -3.94
CA LEU A 148 -14.18 -4.31 -4.29
C LEU A 148 -15.22 -3.58 -5.15
N VAL A 149 -15.52 -4.13 -6.31
CA VAL A 149 -16.45 -3.53 -7.27
C VAL A 149 -17.60 -4.50 -7.46
N TYR A 150 -18.73 -4.20 -6.83
CA TYR A 150 -19.90 -5.06 -6.82
C TYR A 150 -20.80 -4.81 -8.03
N TYR A 151 -21.35 -5.87 -8.62
CA TYR A 151 -22.33 -5.72 -9.69
C TYR A 151 -23.71 -5.35 -9.12
N LYS A 152 -24.23 -4.18 -9.53
CA LYS A 152 -25.51 -3.56 -9.14
C LYS A 152 -25.65 -3.15 -7.68
N GLN A 153 -25.21 -3.95 -6.73
CA GLN A 153 -25.39 -3.64 -5.31
C GLN A 153 -24.32 -4.31 -4.45
N ILE A 154 -23.96 -3.67 -3.35
CA ILE A 154 -23.08 -4.25 -2.34
C ILE A 154 -23.77 -5.46 -1.72
N SER A 155 -23.02 -6.55 -1.59
CA SER A 155 -23.52 -7.81 -1.05
C SER A 155 -23.87 -7.69 0.43
N THR A 156 -25.10 -8.04 0.80
CA THR A 156 -25.59 -7.98 2.20
C THR A 156 -25.06 -9.11 3.07
N ASN A 157 -24.62 -10.21 2.46
CA ASN A 157 -24.02 -11.34 3.17
C ASN A 157 -22.48 -11.27 3.20
N HIS A 158 -21.89 -10.16 2.72
CA HIS A 158 -20.44 -9.96 2.61
C HIS A 158 -19.71 -11.05 1.80
N LEU A 159 -20.41 -11.72 0.88
CA LEU A 159 -19.82 -12.66 -0.08
C LEU A 159 -19.77 -12.03 -1.46
N LEU A 160 -18.62 -12.16 -2.11
CA LEU A 160 -18.43 -11.85 -3.52
C LEU A 160 -18.87 -13.01 -4.41
N SER A 161 -19.33 -12.66 -5.60
CA SER A 161 -19.73 -13.54 -6.70
C SER A 161 -18.81 -13.38 -7.92
N ASP A 162 -19.06 -14.16 -8.98
CA ASP A 162 -18.32 -14.10 -10.25
C ASP A 162 -18.52 -12.82 -11.06
N LYS A 163 -19.61 -12.09 -10.78
CA LYS A 163 -19.89 -10.80 -11.39
C LYS A 163 -19.12 -9.66 -10.74
N ASP A 164 -18.75 -9.82 -9.47
CA ASP A 164 -17.99 -8.82 -8.74
C ASP A 164 -16.53 -8.85 -9.15
N LEU A 165 -15.82 -7.73 -8.94
CA LEU A 165 -14.40 -7.61 -9.22
C LEU A 165 -13.63 -7.27 -7.96
N LEU A 166 -12.42 -7.82 -7.89
CA LEU A 166 -11.42 -7.53 -6.88
C LEU A 166 -10.24 -6.86 -7.56
N ILE A 167 -9.95 -5.61 -7.22
CA ILE A 167 -8.82 -4.89 -7.77
C ILE A 167 -7.76 -4.73 -6.68
N PHE A 168 -6.58 -5.28 -6.91
CA PHE A 168 -5.40 -5.02 -6.11
C PHE A 168 -4.54 -3.99 -6.79
N ASN A 169 -4.16 -2.95 -6.05
CA ASN A 169 -3.34 -1.89 -6.57
C ASN A 169 -2.19 -1.65 -5.61
N PHE A 170 -0.98 -1.59 -6.16
CA PHE A 170 0.25 -1.39 -5.40
C PHE A 170 1.02 -0.23 -5.98
N HIS A 171 1.80 0.44 -5.14
CA HIS A 171 2.75 1.43 -5.62
C HIS A 171 4.11 0.79 -5.91
N HIS A 172 4.59 0.91 -7.16
CA HIS A 172 5.80 0.26 -7.68
C HIS A 172 7.09 0.62 -6.91
N ALA A 173 7.12 1.74 -6.17
CA ALA A 173 8.25 2.06 -5.29
C ALA A 173 8.54 0.98 -4.24
N LEU A 174 7.54 0.20 -3.85
CA LEU A 174 7.61 -0.77 -2.75
C LEU A 174 7.08 -2.16 -3.14
N PHE A 175 6.71 -2.35 -4.40
CA PHE A 175 6.16 -3.61 -4.91
C PHE A 175 6.59 -3.81 -6.36
N ASP A 176 6.78 -5.06 -6.77
CA ASP A 176 7.19 -5.40 -8.13
C ASP A 176 6.41 -6.62 -8.67
N PHE A 177 6.63 -6.94 -9.96
CA PHE A 177 5.93 -8.06 -10.60
C PHE A 177 6.24 -9.43 -9.97
N PRO A 178 7.49 -9.77 -9.60
CA PRO A 178 7.76 -10.98 -8.82
C PRO A 178 7.00 -11.04 -7.49
N SER A 179 6.92 -9.92 -6.76
CA SER A 179 6.20 -9.82 -5.49
C SER A 179 4.71 -10.15 -5.65
N MET A 180 4.11 -9.88 -6.81
CA MET A 180 2.71 -10.26 -7.09
C MET A 180 2.48 -11.77 -6.96
N LYS A 181 3.43 -12.60 -7.40
CA LYS A 181 3.30 -14.06 -7.29
C LYS A 181 3.34 -14.52 -5.84
N ILE A 182 4.24 -13.94 -5.03
CA ILE A 182 4.37 -14.23 -3.60
C ILE A 182 3.09 -13.78 -2.88
N PHE A 183 2.62 -12.56 -3.16
CA PHE A 183 1.38 -12.03 -2.60
C PHE A 183 0.17 -12.94 -2.89
N LEU A 184 -0.01 -13.37 -4.14
CA LEU A 184 -1.12 -14.25 -4.50
C LEU A 184 -0.98 -15.65 -3.88
N HIS A 185 0.24 -16.16 -3.74
CA HIS A 185 0.49 -17.43 -3.06
C HIS A 185 0.07 -17.34 -1.59
N ASP A 186 0.59 -16.35 -0.87
CA ASP A 186 0.29 -16.09 0.54
C ASP A 186 -1.20 -15.81 0.75
N LEU A 187 -1.82 -15.04 -0.14
CA LEU A 187 -3.26 -14.78 -0.11
C LEU A 187 -4.07 -16.07 -0.19
N ASN A 188 -3.79 -16.94 -1.18
CA ASN A 188 -4.52 -18.20 -1.34
C ASN A 188 -4.29 -19.14 -0.14
N GLN A 189 -3.05 -19.23 0.33
CA GLN A 189 -2.66 -20.08 1.45
C GLN A 189 -3.34 -19.64 2.74
N ALA A 190 -3.26 -18.34 3.07
CA ALA A 190 -3.85 -17.77 4.26
C ALA A 190 -5.38 -17.76 4.22
N TYR A 191 -5.98 -17.52 3.05
CA TYR A 191 -7.43 -17.59 2.89
C TYR A 191 -7.97 -19.01 3.09
N THR A 192 -7.22 -20.02 2.69
CA THR A 192 -7.64 -21.43 2.82
C THR A 192 -7.44 -21.96 4.23
N THR A 193 -6.35 -21.57 4.89
CA THR A 193 -5.91 -22.15 6.18
C THR A 193 -6.21 -21.26 7.39
N GLY A 194 -6.51 -19.98 7.17
CA GLY A 194 -6.66 -18.96 8.21
C GLY A 194 -5.33 -18.49 8.82
N GLN A 195 -4.18 -18.91 8.29
CA GLN A 195 -2.85 -18.60 8.83
C GLN A 195 -1.83 -18.39 7.70
N LEU A 196 -0.82 -17.56 7.89
CA LEU A 196 0.35 -17.52 7.01
C LEU A 196 1.43 -18.44 7.54
N LEU A 197 2.00 -19.25 6.66
CA LEU A 197 3.24 -19.94 6.97
C LEU A 197 4.40 -18.98 6.64
N TYR A 198 5.38 -18.93 7.54
CA TYR A 198 6.66 -18.32 7.25
C TYR A 198 7.49 -19.40 6.53
N ASP A 199 8.03 -19.05 5.36
CA ASP A 199 8.99 -19.92 4.71
C ASP A 199 10.26 -19.90 5.58
N ASP A 200 10.65 -21.06 6.11
CA ASP A 200 11.90 -21.27 6.87
C ASP A 200 13.16 -21.07 6.00
#